data_AF-A0A958CCR0-F1
#
_entry.id   AF-A0A958CCR0-F1
#
_cell.length_a   1.000
_cell.length_b   1.000
_cell.length_c   1.000
_cell.angle_alpha   90.00
_cell.angle_beta   90.00
_cell.angle_gamma   90.00
#
_symmetry.space_group_name_H-M   'P 1'
#
loop_
_entity.id
_entity.type
_entity.pdbx_description
1 polymer ?
#
loop_
_entity_poly.entity_id
_entity_poly.type
_entity_poly.pdbx_seq_one_letter_code
_entity_poly.pdbx_strand_id
1 'polypeptide(L)'
;MRKLIQSVVIASMLILLIVVPAAAQPPDPVDIWPYPNPDPASGGVWTVPENYPVRLIWAWAAKTKGLVRVFQNASSHSYQIIDTDTGDVVYEVLPGVGDSLWGAPVLVDPADWGWDCHGGRVWFTWWEFTFPDGLPEGNYALEITETFSHPVNDGYHTCSDLVTGQQLAGPPSLYPAGTSTWGVSVESVAAP
;
A
#
# COMPACT_ATOMS: atom_id res chain seq x y z
N MET A 1 72.59 -23.01 21.15
CA MET A 1 72.13 -21.69 20.63
C MET A 1 71.41 -21.91 19.31
N ARG A 2 70.16 -21.40 19.23
CA ARG A 2 69.47 -20.87 18.04
C ARG A 2 69.32 -21.75 16.76
N LYS A 3 68.03 -22.03 16.45
CA LYS A 3 67.32 -21.77 15.16
C LYS A 3 67.69 -22.70 13.97
N LEU A 4 66.84 -23.14 13.04
CA LEU A 4 65.49 -22.79 12.57
C LEU A 4 65.01 -23.94 11.62
N ILE A 5 63.82 -24.53 11.82
CA ILE A 5 62.62 -24.55 10.93
C ILE A 5 62.72 -25.23 9.55
N GLN A 6 61.89 -26.28 9.35
CA GLN A 6 61.08 -26.55 8.15
C GLN A 6 60.07 -27.68 8.49
N SER A 7 58.91 -27.37 9.07
CA SER A 7 57.64 -27.07 8.38
C SER A 7 56.97 -28.30 7.72
N VAL A 8 56.40 -29.19 8.55
CA VAL A 8 55.33 -30.10 8.14
C VAL A 8 54.01 -29.47 8.59
N VAL A 9 53.37 -28.72 7.71
CA VAL A 9 52.00 -28.22 7.91
C VAL A 9 51.08 -29.12 7.10
N ILE A 10 50.66 -30.24 7.69
CA ILE A 10 49.44 -30.92 7.25
C ILE A 10 48.32 -30.29 8.08
N ALA A 11 47.87 -29.12 7.63
CA ALA A 11 46.65 -28.53 8.14
C ALA A 11 45.48 -29.36 7.62
N SER A 12 44.94 -30.21 8.50
CA SER A 12 43.62 -30.83 8.35
C SER A 12 42.58 -29.72 8.23
N MET A 13 42.36 -29.24 7.01
CA MET A 13 41.26 -28.36 6.66
C MET A 13 39.99 -29.22 6.62
N LEU A 14 39.41 -29.42 7.80
CA LEU A 14 38.03 -29.88 7.92
C LEU A 14 37.16 -28.72 7.45
N ILE A 15 36.80 -28.71 6.16
CA ILE A 15 35.77 -27.81 5.63
C ILE A 15 34.47 -28.31 6.22
N LEU A 16 34.07 -27.70 7.34
CA LEU A 16 32.70 -27.78 7.84
C LEU A 16 31.85 -27.02 6.81
N LEU A 17 31.34 -27.75 5.80
CA LEU A 17 30.25 -27.25 4.97
C LEU A 17 29.04 -27.09 5.90
N ILE A 18 28.90 -25.89 6.46
CA ILE A 18 27.64 -25.46 7.05
C ILE A 18 26.70 -25.34 5.86
N VAL A 19 25.92 -26.40 5.62
CA VAL A 19 24.72 -26.32 4.80
C VAL A 19 23.78 -25.42 5.58
N VAL A 20 23.86 -24.11 5.32
CA VAL A 20 22.83 -23.19 5.76
C VAL A 20 21.58 -23.66 5.02
N PRO A 21 20.55 -24.16 5.70
CA PRO A 21 19.30 -24.47 5.01
C PRO A 21 18.89 -23.18 4.29
N ALA A 22 18.66 -23.28 2.98
CA ALA A 22 18.12 -22.16 2.23
C ALA A 22 16.84 -21.74 2.95
N ALA A 23 16.87 -20.58 3.61
CA ALA A 23 15.68 -20.02 4.20
C ALA A 23 14.67 -19.93 3.04
N ALA A 24 13.53 -20.59 3.20
CA ALA A 24 12.44 -20.47 2.25
C ALA A 24 12.21 -18.96 2.04
N GLN A 25 12.14 -18.51 0.79
CA GLN A 25 11.80 -17.11 0.56
C GLN A 25 10.46 -16.85 1.23
N PRO A 26 10.31 -15.74 1.97
CA PRO A 26 9.02 -15.37 2.52
C PRO A 26 8.01 -15.31 1.37
N PRO A 27 6.74 -15.72 1.59
CA PRO A 27 5.73 -15.63 0.57
C PRO A 27 5.56 -14.18 0.10
N ASP A 28 5.21 -14.01 -1.16
CA ASP A 28 4.86 -12.68 -1.69
C ASP A 28 3.68 -12.11 -0.90
N PRO A 29 3.69 -10.80 -0.59
CA PRO A 29 2.62 -10.17 0.16
C PRO A 29 1.29 -10.23 -0.60
N VAL A 30 0.19 -10.35 0.16
CA VAL A 30 -1.17 -10.19 -0.39
C VAL A 30 -1.51 -8.72 -0.48
N ASP A 31 -1.83 -8.24 -1.68
CA ASP A 31 -2.14 -6.84 -1.94
C ASP A 31 -3.60 -6.52 -1.64
N ILE A 32 -3.85 -5.57 -0.73
CA ILE A 32 -5.18 -5.04 -0.44
C ILE A 32 -5.29 -3.63 -1.03
N TRP A 33 -6.30 -3.44 -1.88
CA TRP A 33 -6.65 -2.18 -2.54
C TRP A 33 -7.98 -1.69 -2.01
N PRO A 34 -7.99 -0.84 -0.98
CA PRO A 34 -9.23 -0.54 -0.28
C PRO A 34 -10.08 0.54 -1.01
N TYR A 35 -9.57 1.12 -2.11
CA TYR A 35 -10.30 1.96 -3.08
C TYR A 35 -9.67 1.86 -4.49
N PRO A 36 -10.42 2.04 -5.61
CA PRO A 36 -11.85 2.21 -5.75
C PRO A 36 -12.48 0.86 -6.12
N ASN A 37 -13.04 0.13 -5.16
CA ASN A 37 -14.03 -0.87 -5.55
C ASN A 37 -15.34 -0.08 -5.82
N PRO A 38 -15.89 -0.05 -7.04
CA PRO A 38 -17.04 0.78 -7.40
C PRO A 38 -18.35 0.41 -6.68
N ASP A 39 -18.31 -0.52 -5.75
CA ASP A 39 -19.45 -0.85 -4.90
C ASP A 39 -19.14 -0.59 -3.42
N PRO A 40 -19.46 0.60 -2.89
CA PRO A 40 -19.48 0.85 -1.45
C PRO A 40 -20.46 -0.07 -0.68
N ALA A 41 -21.33 -0.83 -1.36
CA ALA A 41 -22.15 -1.90 -0.77
C ALA A 41 -21.45 -3.28 -0.76
N SER A 42 -20.29 -3.44 -1.40
CA SER A 42 -19.64 -4.75 -1.51
C SER A 42 -18.89 -5.21 -0.27
N GLY A 43 -18.59 -4.33 0.71
CA GLY A 43 -18.06 -4.72 2.02
C GLY A 43 -17.00 -5.84 1.94
N GLY A 44 -16.13 -5.76 0.93
CA GLY A 44 -15.40 -6.94 0.44
C GLY A 44 -14.54 -7.53 1.53
N VAL A 45 -14.68 -8.84 1.76
CA VAL A 45 -13.79 -9.60 2.63
C VAL A 45 -12.56 -10.00 1.81
N TRP A 46 -11.39 -9.55 2.24
CA TRP A 46 -10.11 -9.98 1.67
C TRP A 46 -9.64 -11.23 2.41
N THR A 47 -9.66 -12.38 1.74
CA THR A 47 -9.11 -13.61 2.33
C THR A 47 -7.59 -13.65 2.11
N VAL A 48 -6.83 -13.72 3.21
CA VAL A 48 -5.37 -13.80 3.23
C VAL A 48 -4.94 -15.11 3.90
N PRO A 49 -3.91 -15.82 3.42
CA PRO A 49 -3.39 -16.95 4.16
C PRO A 49 -2.73 -16.50 5.47
N GLU A 50 -2.81 -17.34 6.49
CA GLU A 50 -2.25 -17.08 7.81
C GLU A 50 -0.74 -16.80 7.71
N ASN A 51 -0.28 -15.79 8.44
CA ASN A 51 1.12 -15.37 8.51
C ASN A 51 1.71 -14.93 7.15
N TYR A 52 0.87 -14.70 6.13
CA TYR A 52 1.32 -14.05 4.91
C TYR A 52 1.42 -12.54 5.16
N PRO A 53 2.50 -11.88 4.70
CA PRO A 53 2.57 -10.44 4.75
C PRO A 53 1.38 -9.84 3.98
N VAL A 54 0.75 -8.83 4.56
CA VAL A 54 -0.32 -8.09 3.88
C VAL A 54 0.27 -6.75 3.44
N ARG A 55 0.07 -6.37 2.18
CA ARG A 55 0.51 -5.08 1.64
C ARG A 55 -0.70 -4.22 1.32
N LEU A 56 -0.88 -3.15 2.07
CA LEU A 56 -1.85 -2.12 1.75
C LEU A 56 -1.30 -1.25 0.62
N ILE A 57 -2.12 -1.02 -0.39
CA ILE A 57 -1.79 -0.13 -1.49
C ILE A 57 -2.91 0.87 -1.66
N TRP A 58 -2.55 2.14 -1.74
CA TRP A 58 -3.49 3.21 -2.01
C TRP A 58 -2.90 4.17 -3.03
N ALA A 59 -3.75 4.66 -3.91
CA ALA A 59 -3.35 5.49 -5.01
C ALA A 59 -4.27 6.68 -5.17
N TRP A 60 -3.69 7.78 -5.64
CA TRP A 60 -4.42 8.98 -6.00
C TRP A 60 -3.81 9.62 -7.24
N ALA A 61 -4.64 10.27 -8.03
CA ALA A 61 -4.17 10.98 -9.21
C ALA A 61 -4.93 12.28 -9.44
N ALA A 62 -4.26 13.19 -10.14
CA ALA A 62 -4.80 14.49 -10.53
C ALA A 62 -4.21 15.00 -11.83
N LYS A 63 -4.85 16.00 -12.42
CA LYS A 63 -4.43 16.59 -13.70
C LYS A 63 -3.02 17.19 -13.68
N THR A 64 -2.56 17.69 -12.54
CA THR A 64 -1.24 18.34 -12.45
C THR A 64 -0.45 17.85 -11.26
N LYS A 65 0.89 17.86 -11.38
CA LYS A 65 1.80 17.57 -10.26
C LYS A 65 1.54 18.45 -9.05
N GLY A 66 1.16 19.71 -9.29
CA GLY A 66 0.83 20.66 -8.24
C GLY A 66 -0.37 20.21 -7.42
N LEU A 67 -1.42 19.70 -8.07
CA LEU A 67 -2.59 19.16 -7.37
C LEU A 67 -2.26 17.91 -6.55
N VAL A 68 -1.39 17.03 -7.05
CA VAL A 68 -0.88 15.89 -6.25
C VAL A 68 -0.13 16.35 -5.00
N ARG A 69 0.72 17.37 -5.12
CA ARG A 69 1.41 17.92 -3.93
C ARG A 69 0.45 18.60 -2.96
N VAL A 70 -0.56 19.30 -3.48
CA VAL A 70 -1.61 19.91 -2.65
C VAL A 70 -2.37 18.82 -1.90
N PHE A 71 -2.75 17.73 -2.58
CA PHE A 71 -3.36 16.56 -1.94
C PHE A 71 -2.47 16.00 -0.84
N GLN A 72 -1.21 15.62 -1.14
CA GLN A 72 -0.28 15.04 -0.17
C GLN A 72 -0.02 15.92 1.06
N ASN A 73 -0.03 17.24 0.89
CA ASN A 73 0.17 18.19 2.00
C ASN A 73 -1.11 18.46 2.80
N ALA A 74 -2.27 18.24 2.19
CA ALA A 74 -3.56 18.52 2.80
C ALA A 74 -4.16 17.29 3.47
N SER A 75 -3.81 16.10 2.98
CA SER A 75 -4.28 14.82 3.47
C SER A 75 -3.41 14.32 4.62
N SER A 76 -4.07 13.57 5.50
CA SER A 76 -3.47 12.91 6.66
C SER A 76 -4.13 11.55 6.78
N HIS A 77 -3.34 10.47 6.86
CA HIS A 77 -3.88 9.11 6.87
C HIS A 77 -3.43 8.27 8.05
N SER A 78 -4.38 7.67 8.75
CA SER A 78 -4.11 6.61 9.73
C SER A 78 -4.82 5.31 9.39
N TYR A 79 -4.20 4.21 9.78
CA TYR A 79 -4.65 2.86 9.47
C TYR A 79 -4.63 2.03 10.74
N GLN A 80 -5.67 1.25 10.97
CA GLN A 80 -5.71 0.30 12.07
C GLN A 80 -6.18 -1.06 11.55
N ILE A 81 -5.53 -2.13 11.98
CA ILE A 81 -6.08 -3.48 11.88
C ILE A 81 -6.61 -3.85 13.26
N ILE A 82 -7.89 -4.18 13.29
CA ILE A 82 -8.62 -4.51 14.51
C ILE A 82 -9.05 -5.96 14.41
N ASP A 83 -8.69 -6.78 15.38
CA ASP A 83 -9.24 -8.13 15.53
C ASP A 83 -10.73 -8.01 15.90
N THR A 84 -11.62 -8.54 15.07
CA THR A 84 -13.06 -8.33 15.25
C THR A 84 -13.66 -9.16 16.37
N ASP A 85 -12.98 -10.21 16.82
CA ASP A 85 -13.45 -11.08 17.89
C ASP A 85 -13.12 -10.51 19.27
N THR A 86 -11.95 -9.87 19.39
CA THR A 86 -11.46 -9.27 20.65
C THR A 86 -11.70 -7.76 20.74
N GLY A 87 -11.74 -7.07 19.59
CA GLY A 87 -11.73 -5.62 19.49
C GLY A 87 -10.35 -4.99 19.66
N ASP A 88 -9.28 -5.79 19.73
CA ASP A 88 -7.92 -5.28 19.93
C ASP A 88 -7.31 -4.74 18.64
N VAL A 89 -6.63 -3.59 18.73
CA VAL A 89 -5.81 -3.06 17.64
C VAL A 89 -4.52 -3.87 17.57
N VAL A 90 -4.41 -4.72 16.54
CA VAL A 90 -3.22 -5.55 16.32
C VAL A 90 -2.13 -4.82 15.54
N TYR A 91 -2.50 -3.78 14.79
CA TYR A 91 -1.55 -2.93 14.09
C TYR A 91 -2.10 -1.51 13.90
N GLU A 92 -1.20 -0.51 13.94
CA GLU A 92 -1.53 0.88 13.67
C GLU A 92 -0.45 1.60 12.85
N VAL A 93 -0.87 2.39 11.87
CA VAL A 93 -0.09 3.46 11.24
C VAL A 93 -0.69 4.79 11.65
N LEU A 94 0.11 5.63 12.29
CA LEU A 94 -0.29 6.97 12.72
C LEU A 94 -0.26 7.98 11.55
N PRO A 95 -1.07 9.05 11.62
CA PRO A 95 -1.15 10.11 10.60
C PRO A 95 0.18 10.54 9.98
N GLY A 96 1.13 10.99 10.79
CA GLY A 96 2.41 11.50 10.30
C GLY A 96 3.34 10.44 9.70
N VAL A 97 3.10 9.15 9.97
CA VAL A 97 3.82 8.06 9.30
C VAL A 97 3.19 7.81 7.94
N GLY A 98 1.86 7.69 7.87
CA GLY A 98 1.12 7.48 6.63
C GLY A 98 1.48 8.51 5.56
N ASP A 99 1.56 9.78 5.94
CA ASP A 99 1.87 10.89 5.04
C ASP A 99 3.28 10.79 4.42
N SER A 100 4.22 10.19 5.16
CA SER A 100 5.59 10.00 4.69
C SER A 100 5.74 8.83 3.72
N LEU A 101 4.74 7.96 3.61
CA LEU A 101 4.75 6.80 2.71
C LEU A 101 4.37 7.17 1.27
N TRP A 102 3.86 8.37 1.04
CA TRP A 102 3.54 8.84 -0.30
C TRP A 102 4.77 8.87 -1.20
N GLY A 103 4.67 8.11 -2.29
CA GLY A 103 5.65 8.08 -3.35
C GLY A 103 5.76 9.41 -4.10
N ALA A 104 6.80 9.50 -4.92
CA ALA A 104 6.97 10.65 -5.80
C ALA A 104 5.87 10.66 -6.88
N PRO A 105 5.26 11.82 -7.21
CA PRO A 105 4.29 11.88 -8.28
C PRO A 105 4.92 11.53 -9.64
N VAL A 106 4.32 10.57 -10.33
CA VAL A 106 4.71 10.10 -11.67
C VAL A 106 3.67 10.50 -12.71
N LEU A 107 4.08 10.50 -13.97
CA LEU A 107 3.23 10.83 -15.08
C LEU A 107 2.65 9.55 -15.68
N VAL A 108 1.35 9.50 -15.92
CA VAL A 108 0.67 8.37 -16.54
C VAL A 108 -0.26 8.84 -17.66
N ASP A 109 -0.51 7.96 -18.63
CA ASP A 109 -1.46 8.22 -19.71
C ASP A 109 -2.87 7.85 -19.23
N PRO A 110 -3.79 8.81 -19.08
CA PRO A 110 -5.16 8.53 -18.66
C PRO A 110 -5.93 7.64 -19.66
N ALA A 111 -5.43 7.49 -20.90
CA ALA A 111 -6.01 6.56 -21.87
C ALA A 111 -5.95 5.10 -21.40
N ASP A 112 -4.97 4.74 -20.58
CA ASP A 112 -4.86 3.40 -19.97
C ASP A 112 -6.04 3.12 -19.01
N TRP A 113 -6.73 4.16 -18.54
CA TRP A 113 -7.93 4.06 -17.69
C TRP A 113 -9.22 4.33 -18.47
N GLY A 114 -9.14 4.48 -19.79
CA GLY A 114 -10.30 4.80 -20.63
C GLY A 114 -10.72 6.27 -20.56
N TRP A 115 -9.84 7.20 -20.16
CA TRP A 115 -10.17 8.62 -20.00
C TRP A 115 -9.43 9.53 -21.00
N ASP A 116 -10.10 10.55 -21.53
CA ASP A 116 -9.52 11.66 -22.29
C ASP A 116 -9.49 12.92 -21.42
N CYS A 117 -8.31 13.35 -21.00
CA CYS A 117 -8.11 14.57 -20.23
C CYS A 117 -7.67 15.79 -21.07
N HIS A 118 -7.86 15.76 -22.39
CA HIS A 118 -7.60 16.84 -23.35
C HIS A 118 -6.19 17.47 -23.21
N GLY A 119 -5.22 16.64 -22.82
CA GLY A 119 -3.82 17.00 -22.57
C GLY A 119 -2.89 15.80 -22.40
N GLY A 120 -3.44 14.58 -22.58
CA GLY A 120 -2.71 13.31 -22.67
C GLY A 120 -1.97 12.84 -21.42
N ARG A 121 -2.15 13.50 -20.26
CA ARG A 121 -1.34 13.24 -19.07
C ARG A 121 -2.08 13.55 -17.78
N VAL A 122 -1.98 12.64 -16.82
CA VAL A 122 -2.34 12.87 -15.42
C VAL A 122 -1.14 12.50 -14.53
N TRP A 123 -1.14 13.02 -13.32
CA TRP A 123 -0.12 12.79 -12.31
C TRP A 123 -0.66 11.85 -11.26
N PHE A 124 0.09 10.78 -11.01
CA PHE A 124 -0.28 9.70 -10.12
C PHE A 124 0.70 9.65 -8.95
N THR A 125 0.19 9.35 -7.77
CA THR A 125 0.98 9.02 -6.58
C THR A 125 0.33 7.83 -5.90
N TRP A 126 1.14 7.05 -5.20
CA TRP A 126 0.66 5.96 -4.39
C TRP A 126 1.50 5.88 -3.13
N TRP A 127 0.99 5.19 -2.13
CA TRP A 127 1.79 4.67 -1.05
C TRP A 127 1.52 3.17 -0.93
N GLU A 128 2.50 2.47 -0.41
CA GLU A 128 2.39 1.06 -0.08
C GLU A 128 2.99 0.81 1.29
N PHE A 129 2.35 -0.05 2.08
CA PHE A 129 2.81 -0.45 3.39
C PHE A 129 2.61 -1.95 3.55
N THR A 130 3.63 -2.66 4.02
CA THR A 130 3.54 -4.10 4.28
C THR A 130 3.63 -4.39 5.77
N PHE A 131 2.65 -5.13 6.29
CA PHE A 131 2.71 -5.70 7.64
C PHE A 131 3.69 -6.89 7.61
N PRO A 132 4.85 -6.78 8.27
CA PRO A 132 5.94 -7.74 8.09
C PRO A 132 5.66 -9.12 8.67
N ASP A 133 4.86 -9.19 9.74
CA ASP A 133 4.63 -10.43 10.50
C ASP A 133 3.37 -11.20 10.03
N GLY A 134 2.63 -10.66 9.06
CA GLY A 134 1.34 -11.20 8.62
C GLY A 134 0.27 -11.12 9.71
N LEU A 135 -0.85 -11.81 9.48
CA LEU A 135 -1.96 -11.91 10.43
C LEU A 135 -2.16 -13.38 10.85
N PRO A 136 -2.29 -13.67 12.15
CA PRO A 136 -2.78 -14.98 12.62
C PRO A 136 -4.15 -15.32 12.03
N GLU A 137 -4.57 -16.58 12.15
CA GLU A 137 -5.90 -16.99 11.69
C GLU A 137 -6.97 -16.21 12.47
N GLY A 138 -7.92 -15.60 11.76
CA GLY A 138 -8.92 -14.76 12.39
C GLY A 138 -9.63 -13.79 11.46
N ASN A 139 -10.55 -13.02 12.02
CA ASN A 139 -11.30 -11.99 11.33
C ASN A 139 -10.81 -10.61 11.78
N TYR A 140 -10.56 -9.74 10.82
CA TYR A 140 -10.01 -8.42 11.05
C TYR A 140 -10.80 -7.35 10.30
N ALA A 141 -10.84 -6.15 10.87
CA ALA A 141 -11.27 -4.94 10.20
C ALA A 141 -10.05 -4.07 9.93
N LEU A 142 -9.84 -3.69 8.68
CA LEU A 142 -8.93 -2.62 8.31
C LEU A 142 -9.72 -1.32 8.34
N GLU A 143 -9.47 -0.47 9.33
CA GLU A 143 -10.02 0.87 9.41
C GLU A 143 -9.04 1.89 8.85
N ILE A 144 -9.57 2.81 8.04
CA ILE A 144 -8.83 3.85 7.36
C ILE A 144 -9.47 5.17 7.73
N THR A 145 -8.69 6.03 8.39
CA THR A 145 -9.10 7.40 8.69
C THR A 145 -8.31 8.35 7.80
N GLU A 146 -9.03 9.11 7.00
CA GLU A 146 -8.49 10.15 6.14
C GLU A 146 -8.96 11.50 6.65
N THR A 147 -8.03 12.45 6.75
CA THR A 147 -8.34 13.84 7.12
C THR A 147 -7.81 14.79 6.07
N PHE A 148 -8.66 15.70 5.60
CA PHE A 148 -8.26 16.82 4.76
C PHE A 148 -8.32 18.12 5.55
N SER A 149 -7.18 18.80 5.65
CA SER A 149 -7.06 20.10 6.33
C SER A 149 -7.81 21.23 5.61
N HIS A 150 -8.01 21.09 4.29
CA HIS A 150 -8.76 22.00 3.44
C HIS A 150 -9.27 21.22 2.20
N PRO A 151 -10.20 21.77 1.41
CA PRO A 151 -10.67 21.07 0.23
C PRO A 151 -9.55 20.80 -0.79
N VAL A 152 -9.60 19.63 -1.44
CA VAL A 152 -8.63 19.22 -2.48
C VAL A 152 -9.37 18.94 -3.78
N ASN A 153 -8.80 19.35 -4.91
CA ASN A 153 -9.35 19.15 -6.26
C ASN A 153 -8.41 18.29 -7.11
N ASP A 154 -8.94 17.29 -7.81
CA ASP A 154 -8.17 16.44 -8.73
C ASP A 154 -8.03 17.00 -10.16
N GLY A 155 -8.91 17.93 -10.56
CA GLY A 155 -8.96 18.49 -11.91
C GLY A 155 -9.64 17.62 -12.98
N TYR A 156 -10.28 16.51 -12.61
CA TYR A 156 -10.93 15.58 -13.55
C TYR A 156 -12.22 16.08 -14.18
N HIS A 157 -12.77 17.19 -13.68
CA HIS A 157 -13.85 17.92 -14.36
C HIS A 157 -13.48 18.38 -15.80
N THR A 158 -12.24 18.22 -16.23
CA THR A 158 -11.81 18.49 -17.60
C THR A 158 -11.58 17.22 -18.43
N CYS A 159 -11.85 16.04 -17.86
CA CYS A 159 -11.70 14.76 -18.51
C CYS A 159 -13.07 14.18 -18.91
N SER A 160 -13.07 13.33 -19.93
CA SER A 160 -14.21 12.54 -20.39
C SER A 160 -13.86 11.07 -20.49
N ASP A 161 -14.87 10.22 -20.43
CA ASP A 161 -14.74 8.81 -20.76
C ASP A 161 -14.52 8.66 -22.29
N LEU A 162 -13.52 7.88 -22.69
CA LEU A 162 -13.11 7.70 -24.08
C LEU A 162 -14.17 7.00 -24.93
N VAL A 163 -15.02 6.17 -24.32
CA VAL A 163 -15.99 5.33 -25.03
C VAL A 163 -17.29 6.10 -25.26
N THR A 164 -17.79 6.75 -24.21
CA THR A 164 -19.06 7.46 -24.20
C THR A 164 -18.92 8.94 -24.57
N GLY A 165 -17.71 9.49 -24.48
CA GLY A 165 -17.44 10.93 -24.60
C GLY A 165 -18.04 11.74 -23.45
N GLN A 166 -18.62 11.08 -22.46
CA GLN A 166 -19.29 11.74 -21.34
C GLN A 166 -18.23 12.30 -20.40
N GLN A 167 -18.38 13.56 -20.00
CA GLN A 167 -17.53 14.14 -18.96
C GLN A 167 -17.58 13.24 -17.73
N LEU A 168 -16.40 12.91 -17.16
CA LEU A 168 -16.35 12.12 -15.94
C LEU A 168 -17.16 12.88 -14.88
N ALA A 169 -18.27 12.27 -14.44
CA ALA A 169 -19.29 12.96 -13.68
C ALA A 169 -18.75 13.39 -12.31
N GLY A 170 -18.71 14.70 -12.06
CA GLY A 170 -18.49 15.28 -10.74
C GLY A 170 -18.29 16.81 -10.80
N PRO A 171 -19.09 17.64 -10.10
CA PRO A 171 -18.63 18.99 -9.77
C PRO A 171 -17.29 18.87 -9.03
N PRO A 172 -16.34 19.78 -9.27
CA PRO A 172 -14.89 19.48 -9.25
C PRO A 172 -14.58 18.61 -8.05
N SER A 173 -14.02 17.42 -8.24
CA SER A 173 -13.85 16.42 -7.18
C SER A 173 -13.19 17.05 -5.96
N LEU A 174 -14.03 17.58 -5.09
CA LEU A 174 -13.69 18.40 -3.96
C LEU A 174 -13.78 17.43 -2.82
N TYR A 175 -12.65 16.83 -2.47
CA TYR A 175 -12.53 16.16 -1.19
C TYR A 175 -12.74 17.25 -0.15
N PRO A 176 -13.86 17.25 0.59
CA PRO A 176 -14.16 18.33 1.52
C PRO A 176 -13.15 18.31 2.66
N ALA A 177 -12.94 19.46 3.28
CA ALA A 177 -12.23 19.48 4.55
C ALA A 177 -13.00 18.66 5.59
N GLY A 178 -12.28 17.95 6.44
CA GLY A 178 -12.85 17.11 7.47
C GLY A 178 -12.21 15.74 7.55
N THR A 179 -12.80 14.89 8.38
CA THR A 179 -12.32 13.54 8.64
C THR A 179 -13.37 12.54 8.18
N SER A 180 -12.95 11.52 7.45
CA SER A 180 -13.74 10.37 7.08
C SER A 180 -13.06 9.11 7.60
N THR A 181 -13.85 8.19 8.14
CA THR A 181 -13.40 6.86 8.53
C THR A 181 -14.26 5.84 7.81
N TRP A 182 -13.61 4.83 7.25
CA TRP A 182 -14.24 3.73 6.55
C TRP A 182 -13.34 2.50 6.66
N GLY A 183 -13.86 1.31 6.34
CA GLY A 183 -13.07 0.10 6.50
C GLY A 183 -13.46 -1.03 5.56
N VAL A 184 -12.62 -2.05 5.53
CA VAL A 184 -12.81 -3.31 4.80
C VAL A 184 -12.55 -4.49 5.73
N SER A 185 -13.19 -5.62 5.45
CA SER A 185 -12.97 -6.85 6.21
C SER A 185 -11.79 -7.63 5.64
N VAL A 186 -10.98 -8.23 6.51
CA VAL A 186 -9.88 -9.11 6.14
C VAL A 186 -10.06 -10.41 6.92
N GLU A 187 -10.07 -11.54 6.23
CA GLU A 187 -10.17 -12.87 6.83
C GLU A 187 -8.82 -13.57 6.63
N SER A 188 -8.13 -13.86 7.73
CA SER A 188 -6.92 -14.65 7.69
C SER A 188 -7.26 -16.12 7.92
N VAL A 189 -6.93 -16.98 6.96
CA VAL A 189 -7.29 -18.40 6.96
C VAL A 189 -6.05 -19.27 6.96
N ALA A 190 -6.12 -20.45 7.58
CA ALA A 190 -5.01 -21.41 7.59
C ALA A 190 -4.40 -21.60 6.19
N ALA A 191 -3.07 -21.55 6.11
CA ALA A 191 -2.37 -21.81 4.85
C ALA A 191 -2.64 -23.26 4.37
N PRO A 192 -2.83 -23.49 3.05
CA PRO A 192 -3.14 -24.81 2.49
C PRO A 192 -2.01 -25.84 2.63
#